data_AF-T0I603-F1
#
_entry.id   AF-T0I603-F1
#
_cell.length_a   1.000
_cell.length_b   1.000
_cell.length_c   1.000
_cell.angle_alpha   90.00
_cell.angle_beta   90.00
_cell.angle_gamma   90.00
#
_symmetry.space_group_name_H-M   'P 1'
#
loop_
_entity.id
_entity.type
_entity.pdbx_description
1 polymer ?
#
loop_
_entity_poly.entity_id
_entity_poly.type
_entity_poly.pdbx_seq_one_letter_code
_entity_poly.pdbx_strand_id
1 'polypeptide(L)' 'MSPLLLPLIAMQFTSEVRWDLADFGMASMLLFTLGATIEVARRLSRRPLVRAGMIGPVVAVVALVWAEAAVGVF' A
#
# COMPACT_ATOMS: atom_id res chain seq x y z
N MET A 1 3.58 -10.93 -9.45
CA MET A 1 2.96 -11.46 -8.22
C MET A 1 2.39 -10.28 -7.45
N SER A 2 1.09 -10.27 -7.17
CA SER A 2 0.52 -9.26 -6.27
C SER A 2 1.04 -9.55 -4.85
N PRO A 3 1.53 -8.55 -4.10
CA PRO A 3 2.06 -8.76 -2.74
C PRO A 3 1.00 -9.33 -1.78
N LEU A 4 -0.29 -9.20 -2.10
CA LEU A 4 -1.41 -9.74 -1.31
C LEU A 4 -1.51 -11.28 -1.33
N LEU A 5 -0.81 -11.95 -2.25
CA LEU A 5 -0.77 -13.42 -2.22
C LEU A 5 0.01 -13.95 -1.02
N LEU A 6 0.95 -13.16 -0.48
CA LEU A 6 1.74 -13.58 0.69
C LEU A 6 0.87 -13.89 1.91
N PRO A 7 0.00 -12.98 2.40
CA PRO A 7 -0.88 -13.28 3.53
C PRO A 7 -1.88 -14.39 3.21
N LEU A 8 -2.43 -14.43 1.99
CA LEU A 8 -3.37 -15.49 1.60
C LEU A 8 -2.74 -16.89 1.68
N ILE A 9 -1.49 -17.02 1.20
CA ILE A 9 -0.71 -18.25 1.29
C ILE A 9 -0.34 -18.53 2.75
N ALA A 10 0.12 -17.53 3.51
CA ALA A 10 0.50 -17.70 4.91
C ALA A 10 -0.66 -18.22 5.78
N MET A 11 -1.88 -17.73 5.56
CA MET A 11 -3.10 -18.19 6.24
C MET A 11 -3.42 -19.68 6.00
N GLN A 12 -2.87 -20.30 4.95
CA GLN A 12 -3.02 -21.75 4.72
C GLN A 12 -2.08 -22.59 5.60
N PHE A 13 -1.01 -21.98 6.13
CA PHE A 13 0.02 -22.68 6.91
C PHE A 13 0.04 -22.30 8.39
N THR A 14 -0.45 -21.12 8.76
CA THR A 14 -0.47 -20.64 10.14
C THR A 14 -1.70 -19.81 10.46
N SER A 15 -2.08 -19.81 11.73
CA SER A 15 -3.13 -18.95 12.30
C SER A 15 -2.59 -17.64 12.88
N GLU A 16 -1.29 -17.38 12.80
CA GLU A 16 -0.67 -16.13 13.26
C GLU A 16 -1.00 -14.94 12.35
N VAL A 17 -1.19 -15.19 11.04
CA VAL A 17 -1.72 -14.21 10.10
C VAL A 17 -3.21 -14.50 9.95
N ARG A 18 -4.06 -13.53 10.25
CA ARG A 18 -5.52 -13.66 10.12
C ARG A 18 -6.09 -12.40 9.50
N TRP A 19 -6.04 -12.34 8.18
CA TRP A 19 -6.65 -11.25 7.43
C TRP A 19 -8.05 -11.62 7.01
N ASP A 20 -9.00 -10.74 7.24
CA ASP A 20 -10.34 -10.86 6.69
C ASP A 20 -10.45 -10.16 5.32
N LEU A 21 -11.65 -10.19 4.73
CA LEU A 21 -11.89 -9.56 3.44
C LEU A 21 -11.65 -8.04 3.46
N ALA A 22 -11.90 -7.38 4.60
CA ALA A 22 -11.68 -5.95 4.74
C ALA A 22 -10.18 -5.62 4.75
N ASP A 23 -9.34 -6.43 5.41
CA ASP A 23 -7.88 -6.28 5.39
C ASP A 23 -7.32 -6.37 3.97
N PHE A 24 -7.77 -7.37 3.19
CA PHE A 24 -7.38 -7.50 1.79
C PHE A 24 -7.87 -6.32 0.93
N GLY A 25 -9.08 -5.83 1.17
CA GLY A 25 -9.64 -4.67 0.49
C GLY A 25 -8.84 -3.39 0.77
N MET A 26 -8.54 -3.15 2.05
CA MET A 26 -7.75 -2.01 2.52
C MET A 26 -6.34 -2.03 1.92
N ALA A 27 -5.65 -3.18 2.02
CA ALA A 27 -4.30 -3.34 1.48
C ALA A 27 -4.28 -3.18 -0.05
N SER A 28 -5.28 -3.70 -0.76
CA SER A 28 -5.44 -3.49 -2.21
C SER A 28 -5.60 -2.02 -2.56
N MET A 29 -6.45 -1.30 -1.83
CA MET A 29 -6.73 0.12 -2.07
C MET A 29 -5.49 0.99 -1.82
N LEU A 30 -4.74 0.72 -0.75
CA LEU A 30 -3.49 1.41 -0.45
C LEU A 30 -2.44 1.22 -1.56
N LEU A 31 -2.23 -0.03 -1.98
CA LEU A 31 -1.27 -0.36 -3.04
C LEU A 31 -1.70 0.20 -4.39
N PHE A 32 -2.99 0.12 -4.71
CA PHE A 32 -3.54 0.69 -5.94
C PHE A 32 -3.34 2.21 -5.97
N THR A 33 -3.65 2.90 -4.88
CA THR A 33 -3.49 4.36 -4.78
C THR A 33 -2.03 4.76 -4.97
N LEU A 34 -1.09 4.06 -4.32
CA LEU A 34 0.33 4.32 -4.49
C LEU A 34 0.79 4.06 -5.93
N GLY A 35 0.44 2.91 -6.51
CA GLY A 35 0.80 2.55 -7.88
C GLY A 35 0.22 3.51 -8.92
N ALA A 36 -1.06 3.88 -8.78
CA ALA A 36 -1.72 4.86 -9.64
C ALA A 36 -1.04 6.23 -9.54
N THR A 37 -0.70 6.69 -8.34
CA THR A 37 0.03 7.95 -8.14
C THR A 37 1.38 7.95 -8.84
N ILE A 38 2.14 6.86 -8.71
CA ILE A 38 3.44 6.71 -9.38
C ILE A 38 3.26 6.78 -10.90
N GLU A 39 2.29 6.05 -11.45
CA GLU A 39 2.03 6.03 -12.89
C GLU A 39 1.61 7.41 -13.41
N VAL A 40 0.70 8.10 -12.70
CA VAL A 40 0.29 9.47 -13.02
C VAL A 40 1.46 10.45 -12.94
N ALA A 41 2.26 10.39 -11.87
CA ALA A 41 3.44 11.26 -11.72
C ALA A 41 4.47 11.03 -12.84
N ARG A 42 4.65 9.78 -13.28
CA ARG A 42 5.52 9.43 -14.41
C ARG A 42 5.02 9.99 -15.74
N ARG A 43 3.69 9.99 -15.95
CA ARG A 43 3.05 10.55 -17.15
C ARG A 43 3.08 12.07 -17.18
N LEU A 44 2.89 12.72 -16.04
CA LEU A 44 2.74 14.17 -15.96
C LEU A 44 4.07 14.93 -16.06
N SER A 45 5.16 14.36 -15.55
CA SER A 45 6.47 15.03 -15.54
C SER A 45 7.61 14.05 -15.79
N ARG A 46 8.69 14.51 -16.42
CA ARG A 46 9.97 13.79 -16.50
C ARG A 46 10.97 14.21 -15.42
N ARG A 47 10.70 15.30 -14.70
CA ARG A 47 11.62 15.85 -13.69
C ARG A 47 11.53 15.05 -12.39
N PRO A 48 12.64 14.50 -11.87
CA PRO A 48 12.62 13.63 -10.69
C PRO A 48 12.10 14.35 -9.44
N LEU A 49 12.47 15.61 -9.23
CA LEU A 49 12.00 16.43 -8.10
C LEU A 49 10.48 16.63 -8.10
N VAL A 50 9.88 16.87 -9.27
CA VAL A 50 8.42 17.02 -9.40
C VAL A 50 7.72 15.71 -9.08
N ARG A 51 8.23 14.58 -9.58
CA ARG A 51 7.69 13.25 -9.27
C ARG A 51 7.79 12.95 -7.77
N ALA A 52 8.93 13.24 -7.15
CA ALA A 52 9.12 13.04 -5.72
C ALA A 52 8.15 13.88 -4.88
N GLY A 53 7.90 15.14 -5.28
CA GLY A 53 6.91 16.00 -4.62
C GLY A 53 5.47 15.49 -4.72
N MET A 54 5.12 14.75 -5.77
CA MET A 54 3.80 14.11 -5.92
C MET A 54 3.71 12.79 -5.16
N ILE A 55 4.74 11.94 -5.25
CA ILE A 55 4.73 10.58 -4.70
C ILE A 55 4.97 10.59 -3.19
N GLY A 56 5.87 11.47 -2.70
CA GLY A 56 6.29 11.50 -1.29
C GLY A 56 5.15 11.63 -0.29
N PRO A 57 4.24 12.62 -0.42
CA PRO A 57 3.10 12.76 0.47
C PRO A 57 2.18 11.53 0.46
N VAL A 58 1.95 10.93 -0.72
CA VAL A 58 1.11 9.72 -0.84
C VAL A 58 1.76 8.53 -0.15
N VAL A 59 3.08 8.37 -0.28
CA VAL A 59 3.82 7.34 0.46
C VAL A 59 3.68 7.55 1.98
N ALA A 60 3.79 8.79 2.46
CA ALA A 60 3.64 9.08 3.89
C ALA A 60 2.23 8.73 4.40
N VAL A 61 1.18 9.09 3.66
CA VAL A 61 -0.21 8.76 4.02
C VAL A 61 -0.43 7.25 3.99
N VAL A 62 0.02 6.56 2.94
CA VAL A 62 -0.11 5.09 2.85
C VAL A 62 0.62 4.40 4.01
N ALA A 63 1.83 4.85 4.34
CA ALA A 63 2.60 4.30 5.46
C ALA A 63 1.92 4.56 6.81
N LEU A 64 1.35 5.76 7.01
CA LEU A 64 0.63 6.10 8.23
C LEU A 64 -0.62 5.23 8.39
N VAL A 65 -1.46 5.16 7.37
CA VAL A 65 -2.68 4.32 7.40
C VAL A 65 -2.34 2.85 7.61
N TRP A 66 -1.25 2.37 7.01
CA TRP A 66 -0.76 1.02 7.24
C TRP A 66 -0.31 0.81 8.69
N ALA A 67 0.45 1.74 9.26
CA ALA A 67 0.92 1.67 10.64
C ALA A 67 -0.25 1.66 11.63
N GLU A 68 -1.28 2.47 11.40
CA GLU A 68 -2.52 2.43 12.19
C GLU A 68 -3.20 1.07 12.10
N ALA A 69 -3.41 0.57 10.89
CA ALA A 69 -4.09 -0.71 10.70
C ALA A 69 -3.31 -1.90 11.26
N ALA A 70 -1.97 -1.86 11.21
CA ALA A 70 -1.11 -2.98 11.57
C ALA A 70 -0.69 -2.97 13.05
N VAL A 71 -0.44 -1.79 13.62
CA VAL A 71 0.15 -1.63 14.96
C VAL A 71 -0.77 -0.85 15.91
N GLY A 72 -1.68 -0.01 15.39
CA GLY A 72 -2.50 0.89 16.21
C GLY A 72 -1.65 1.96 16.87
N VAL A 73 -1.08 2.87 16.07
CA VAL A 73 -0.13 3.87 16.57
C VAL A 73 -0.86 5.04 17.23
N PHE A 74 -2.14 5.26 16.92
CA PHE A 74 -3.03 6.24 17.57
C PHE A 74 -4.19 5.62 18.36
#